data_AF-A0A268JUV9-F1
#
_entry.id   AF-A0A268JUV9-F1
#
_cell.length_a   1.000
_cell.length_b   1.000
_cell.length_c   1.000
_cell.angle_alpha   90.00
_cell.angle_beta   90.00
_cell.angle_gamma   90.00
#
_symmetry.space_group_name_H-M   'P 1'
#
loop_
_entity.id
_entity.type
_entity.pdbx_description
1 polymer ?
#
loop_
_entity_poly.entity_id
_entity_poly.type
_entity_poly.pdbx_seq_one_letter_code
_entity_poly.pdbx_strand_id
1 'polypeptide(L)'
;MRKKQSSHNSVETKLEAVRQVMENKRPVAEVARELDLHRDTVNRWVISFKNNGEQGLVNPRSIPQTSQSKDIKNTRELEKKLKEKEMEIEILKKFQAFLKGNE
;
A
#
# COMPACT_ATOMS: atom_id res chain seq x y z
N MET A 1 33.37 -15.79 3.89
CA MET A 1 32.13 -16.22 4.58
C MET A 1 31.11 -15.09 4.53
N ARG A 2 29.98 -15.24 3.82
CA ARG A 2 28.94 -14.20 3.76
C ARG A 2 28.09 -14.30 5.03
N LYS A 3 28.11 -13.27 5.88
CA LYS A 3 27.20 -13.18 7.05
C LYS A 3 25.76 -13.31 6.53
N LYS A 4 25.10 -14.39 6.91
CA LYS A 4 23.67 -14.64 6.65
C LYS A 4 22.90 -13.57 7.42
N GLN A 5 22.56 -12.47 6.76
CA GLN A 5 21.76 -11.40 7.34
C GLN A 5 20.40 -11.99 7.72
N SER A 6 20.14 -12.01 9.02
CA SER A 6 18.98 -12.65 9.65
C SER A 6 17.66 -12.12 9.08
N SER A 7 16.66 -13.01 8.97
CA SER A 7 15.36 -12.80 8.33
C SER A 7 14.41 -11.84 9.07
N HIS A 8 14.87 -11.09 10.09
CA HIS A 8 14.05 -10.12 10.82
C HIS A 8 13.62 -8.89 9.99
N ASN A 9 14.13 -8.75 8.75
CA ASN A 9 13.75 -7.66 7.85
C ASN A 9 12.55 -8.00 6.94
N SER A 10 11.93 -9.16 7.12
CA SER A 10 10.72 -9.51 6.38
C SER A 10 9.59 -8.51 6.68
N VAL A 11 8.74 -8.26 5.68
CA VAL A 11 7.59 -7.34 5.86
C VAL A 11 6.64 -7.85 6.95
N GLU A 12 6.47 -9.17 7.04
CA GLU A 12 5.67 -9.82 8.07
C GLU A 12 6.18 -9.50 9.48
N THR A 13 7.48 -9.63 9.72
CA THR A 13 8.10 -9.32 11.02
C THR A 13 7.91 -7.85 11.40
N LYS A 14 7.97 -6.95 10.42
CA LYS A 14 7.75 -5.52 10.65
C LYS A 14 6.30 -5.22 10.99
N LEU A 15 5.35 -5.84 10.27
CA LEU A 15 3.92 -5.69 10.52
C LEU A 15 3.56 -6.19 11.91
N GLU A 16 4.05 -7.36 12.29
CA GLU A 16 3.85 -7.93 13.62
C GLU A 16 4.38 -6.99 14.72
N ALA A 17 5.61 -6.49 14.57
CA ALA A 17 6.19 -5.54 15.52
C ALA A 17 5.33 -4.26 15.68
N VAL A 18 4.82 -3.73 14.57
CA VAL A 18 3.98 -2.52 14.61
C VAL A 18 2.61 -2.79 15.21
N ARG A 19 1.97 -3.93 14.88
CA ARG A 19 0.69 -4.33 15.49
C ARG A 19 0.81 -4.47 17.00
N GLN A 20 1.86 -5.13 17.49
CA GLN A 20 2.07 -5.25 18.94
C GLN A 20 2.25 -3.89 19.64
N VAL A 21 2.91 -2.93 19.00
CA VAL A 21 3.07 -1.58 19.58
C VAL A 21 1.78 -0.75 19.49
N MET A 22 1.07 -0.80 18.36
CA MET A 22 -0.08 0.09 18.11
C MET A 22 -1.40 -0.48 18.61
N GLU A 23 -1.67 -1.75 18.36
CA GLU A 23 -2.92 -2.43 18.74
C GLU A 23 -2.86 -2.88 20.19
N ASN A 24 -1.79 -3.60 20.57
CA ASN A 24 -1.62 -4.13 21.92
C ASN A 24 -1.02 -3.10 22.90
N LYS A 25 -0.74 -1.87 22.43
CA LYS A 25 -0.16 -0.75 23.20
C LYS A 25 1.11 -1.13 23.98
N ARG A 26 1.87 -2.12 23.50
CA ARG A 26 3.09 -2.57 24.18
C ARG A 26 4.21 -1.54 23.99
N PRO A 27 5.10 -1.37 24.98
CA PRO A 27 6.27 -0.51 24.85
C PRO A 27 7.17 -0.99 23.71
N VAL A 28 7.64 -0.06 22.87
CA VAL A 28 8.57 -0.33 21.76
C VAL A 28 9.81 -1.10 22.23
N ALA A 29 10.30 -0.81 23.45
CA ALA A 29 11.48 -1.46 24.01
C ALA A 29 11.24 -2.95 24.33
N GLU A 30 10.03 -3.31 24.73
CA GLU A 30 9.66 -4.70 25.05
C GLU A 30 9.55 -5.52 23.77
N VAL A 31 8.81 -5.01 22.79
CA VAL A 31 8.65 -5.63 21.45
C VAL A 31 10.01 -5.76 20.76
N ALA A 32 10.87 -4.75 20.86
CA ALA A 32 12.22 -4.80 20.31
C ALA A 32 13.07 -5.90 20.96
N ARG A 33 12.99 -6.06 22.29
CA ARG A 33 13.73 -7.11 23.01
C ARG A 33 13.23 -8.51 22.64
N GLU A 34 11.92 -8.69 22.48
CA GLU A 34 11.33 -9.97 22.10
C GLU A 34 11.73 -10.40 20.68
N LEU A 35 11.85 -9.44 19.76
CA LEU A 35 12.27 -9.69 18.39
C LEU A 35 13.79 -9.68 18.18
N ASP A 36 14.58 -9.52 19.25
CA ASP A 36 16.05 -9.33 19.22
C ASP A 36 16.49 -8.19 18.28
N LEU A 37 15.77 -7.07 18.35
CA LEU A 37 15.96 -5.88 17.53
C LEU A 37 16.33 -4.67 18.37
N HIS A 38 16.99 -3.70 17.73
CA HIS A 38 17.23 -2.40 18.35
C HIS A 38 15.92 -1.62 18.47
N ARG A 39 15.71 -0.94 19.61
CA ARG A 39 14.51 -0.11 19.87
C ARG A 39 14.23 0.88 18.74
N ASP A 40 15.27 1.53 18.24
CA ASP A 40 15.13 2.52 17.16
C ASP A 40 14.65 1.90 15.84
N THR A 41 14.95 0.63 15.60
CA THR A 41 14.49 -0.09 14.40
C THR A 41 12.97 -0.25 14.45
N VAL A 42 12.44 -0.74 15.57
CA VAL A 42 10.99 -0.87 15.77
C VAL A 42 10.32 0.51 15.77
N ASN A 43 10.94 1.52 16.40
CA ASN A 43 10.41 2.88 16.39
C ASN A 43 10.30 3.45 14.96
N ARG A 44 11.33 3.25 14.12
CA ARG A 44 11.29 3.65 12.71
C ARG A 44 10.17 2.95 11.95
N TRP A 45 9.93 1.67 12.20
CA TRP A 45 8.82 0.94 11.57
C TRP A 45 7.46 1.50 11.99
N VAL A 46 7.26 1.79 13.27
CA VAL A 46 6.02 2.40 13.76
C VAL A 46 5.79 3.78 13.12
N ILE A 47 6.82 4.61 13.02
CA ILE A 47 6.74 5.92 12.35
C ILE A 47 6.40 5.75 10.87
N SER A 48 7.07 4.83 10.17
CA SER A 48 6.82 4.57 8.75
C SER A 48 5.40 4.07 8.50
N PHE A 49 4.89 3.19 9.36
CA PHE A 49 3.52 2.69 9.29
C PHE A 49 2.50 3.79 9.57
N LYS A 50 2.76 4.70 10.52
CA LYS A 50 1.87 5.85 10.77
C LYS A 50 1.76 6.79 9.58
N ASN A 51 2.84 6.96 8.82
CA ASN A 51 2.88 7.88 7.68
C ASN A 51 2.32 7.27 6.39
N ASN A 52 2.58 5.99 6.14
CA ASN A 52 2.35 5.35 4.85
C ASN A 52 1.62 4.00 4.93
N GLY A 53 1.13 3.61 6.11
CA GLY A 53 0.52 2.31 6.35
C GLY A 53 1.48 1.14 6.08
N GLU A 54 0.95 0.01 5.64
CA GLU A 54 1.74 -1.19 5.32
C GLU A 54 2.81 -0.91 4.24
N GLN A 55 2.52 -0.01 3.30
CA GLN A 55 3.46 0.39 2.24
C GLN A 55 4.72 1.05 2.79
N GLY A 56 4.66 1.69 3.96
CA GLY A 56 5.81 2.27 4.65
C GLY A 56 6.78 1.22 5.22
N LEU A 57 6.33 -0.02 5.43
CA LEU A 57 7.17 -1.10 5.97
C LEU A 57 7.91 -1.87 4.87
N VAL A 58 7.41 -1.78 3.64
CA VAL A 58 8.02 -2.32 2.43
C VAL A 58 9.19 -1.43 2.04
N ASN A 59 10.39 -2.01 1.91
CA ASN A 59 11.53 -1.26 1.41
C ASN A 59 11.32 -0.96 -0.10
N PRO A 60 11.33 0.30 -0.54
CA PRO A 60 11.17 0.64 -1.96
C PRO A 60 12.20 -0.03 -2.87
N ARG A 61 13.41 -0.32 -2.35
CA ARG A 61 14.47 -1.05 -3.07
C ARG A 61 14.28 -2.58 -3.11
N SER A 62 13.37 -3.11 -2.30
CA SER A 62 13.05 -4.55 -2.26
C SER A 62 11.79 -4.89 -3.05
N ILE A 63 11.05 -3.89 -3.54
CA ILE A 63 9.93 -4.09 -4.46
C ILE A 63 10.54 -4.55 -5.79
N PRO A 64 10.23 -5.76 -6.28
CA PRO A 64 10.60 -6.14 -7.63
C PRO A 64 10.03 -5.08 -8.58
N GLN A 65 10.88 -4.47 -9.42
CA GLN A 65 10.48 -3.42 -10.39
C GLN A 65 9.28 -3.84 -11.27
N THR A 66 9.00 -5.15 -11.35
CA THR A 66 7.86 -5.74 -12.04
C THR A 66 6.50 -5.51 -11.37
N SER A 67 6.43 -5.27 -10.06
CA SER A 67 5.15 -5.05 -9.36
C SER A 67 4.66 -3.61 -9.57
N GLN A 68 5.53 -2.63 -9.35
CA GLN A 68 5.21 -1.21 -9.56
C GLN A 68 4.80 -0.92 -11.01
N SER A 69 5.44 -1.58 -11.97
CA SER A 69 5.13 -1.42 -13.40
C SER A 69 3.84 -2.11 -13.83
N LYS A 70 3.35 -3.13 -13.10
CA LYS A 70 2.02 -3.71 -13.31
C LYS A 70 0.92 -2.79 -12.77
N ASP A 71 1.14 -2.22 -11.59
CA ASP A 71 0.17 -1.31 -10.98
C ASP A 71 -0.04 -0.06 -11.84
N ILE A 72 1.05 0.54 -12.36
CA ILE A 72 0.96 1.71 -13.26
C ILE A 72 0.20 1.38 -14.56
N LYS A 73 0.39 0.18 -15.13
CA LYS A 73 -0.33 -0.25 -16.35
C LYS A 73 -1.82 -0.43 -16.05
N ASN A 74 -2.15 -1.09 -14.96
CA ASN A 74 -3.53 -1.31 -14.54
C ASN A 74 -4.25 0.03 -14.27
N THR A 75 -3.59 0.99 -13.60
CA THR A 75 -4.16 2.32 -13.36
C THR A 75 -4.51 3.03 -14.67
N ARG A 76 -3.59 3.05 -15.65
CA ARG A 76 -3.84 3.67 -16.96
C ARG A 76 -4.97 3.00 -17.73
N GLU A 77 -5.04 1.67 -17.69
CA GLU A 77 -6.13 0.94 -18.36
C GLU A 77 -7.49 1.21 -17.71
N LEU A 78 -7.53 1.30 -16.38
CA LEU A 78 -8.74 1.63 -15.63
C LEU A 78 -9.20 3.06 -15.93
N GLU A 79 -8.30 4.03 -15.94
CA GLU A 79 -8.59 5.43 -16.32
C GLU A 79 -9.18 5.53 -17.73
N LYS A 80 -8.60 4.79 -18.70
CA LYS A 80 -9.11 4.77 -20.07
C LYS A 80 -10.54 4.22 -20.13
N LYS A 81 -10.81 3.09 -19.46
CA LYS A 81 -12.15 2.48 -19.40
C LYS A 81 -13.16 3.39 -18.73
N LEU A 82 -12.74 4.13 -17.70
CA LEU A 82 -13.60 5.07 -16.99
C LEU A 82 -14.02 6.22 -17.92
N LYS A 83 -13.06 6.80 -18.66
CA LYS A 83 -13.34 7.84 -19.66
C LYS A 83 -14.26 7.37 -20.79
N GLU A 84 -14.06 6.15 -21.29
CA GLU A 84 -14.93 5.56 -22.32
C GLU A 84 -16.38 5.42 -21.81
N LYS A 85 -16.56 4.93 -20.58
CA LYS A 85 -17.88 4.80 -19.96
C LYS A 85 -18.55 6.14 -19.67
N GLU A 86 -17.80 7.14 -19.23
CA GLU A 86 -18.33 8.49 -19.02
C GLU A 86 -18.85 9.10 -20.33
N MET A 87 -18.12 8.92 -21.43
CA MET A 87 -18.55 9.38 -22.74
C MET A 87 -19.80 8.66 -23.23
N GLU A 88 -19.89 7.34 -23.04
CA GLU A 88 -21.08 6.56 -23.37
C GLU A 88 -22.30 7.05 -22.59
N ILE A 89 -22.15 7.30 -21.28
CA ILE A 89 -23.21 7.88 -20.44
C ILE A 89 -23.62 9.25 -20.95
N GLU A 90 -22.68 10.10 -21.35
CA GLU A 90 -22.99 11.43 -21.87
C GLU A 90 -23.81 11.36 -23.17
N ILE A 91 -23.42 10.48 -24.10
CA ILE A 91 -24.14 10.27 -25.36
C ILE A 91 -25.56 9.74 -25.09
N LEU A 92 -25.69 8.73 -24.22
CA LEU A 92 -26.99 8.15 -23.86
C LEU A 92 -27.91 9.19 -23.20
N LYS A 93 -27.37 10.04 -22.33
CA LYS A 93 -28.13 11.15 -21.72
C LYS A 93 -28.59 12.15 -22.76
N LYS A 94 -27.72 12.56 -23.69
CA LYS A 94 -28.09 13.49 -24.79
C LYS A 94 -29.16 12.87 -25.68
N PHE A 95 -29.04 11.58 -26.00
CA PHE A 95 -30.03 10.87 -26.80
C PHE A 95 -31.38 10.75 -26.09
N GLN A 96 -31.41 10.41 -24.80
CA GLN A 96 -32.65 10.42 -24.01
C GLN A 96 -33.28 11.81 -23.94
N ALA A 97 -32.48 12.87 -23.75
CA ALA A 97 -32.98 14.24 -23.72
C ALA A 97 -33.58 14.65 -25.08
N PHE A 98 -32.92 14.26 -26.18
CA PHE A 98 -33.42 14.47 -27.53
C PHE A 98 -34.77 13.77 -27.76
N LEU A 99 -34.90 12.50 -27.34
CA LEU A 99 -36.15 11.76 -27.46
C LEU A 99 -37.29 12.37 -26.62
N LYS A 100 -37.01 12.79 -25.39
CA LYS A 100 -38.01 13.41 -24.50
C LYS A 100 -38.44 14.82 -24.93
N GLY A 101 -37.63 15.52 -25.71
CA GLY A 101 -37.97 16.86 -26.23
C GLY A 101 -38.75 16.85 -27.55
N ASN A 102 -38.89 15.68 -28.18
CA ASN A 102 -39.60 15.49 -29.45
C ASN A 102 -40.97 14.79 -29.28
N GLU A 103 -41.49 14.77 -28.06
CA GLU A 103 -42.82 14.27 -27.67
C GLU A 103 -43.70 15.45 -27.25
#